data_AF-A0A940M510-F1
#
_entry.id   AF-A0A940M510-F1
#
_cell.length_a   1.000
_cell.length_b   1.000
_cell.length_c   1.000
_cell.angle_alpha   90.00
_cell.angle_beta   90.00
_cell.angle_gamma   90.00
#
_symmetry.space_group_name_H-M   'P 1'
#
loop_
_entity.id
_entity.type
_entity.pdbx_description
1 polymer ?
#
loop_
_entity_poly.entity_id
_entity_poly.type
_entity_poly.pdbx_seq_one_letter_code
_entity_poly.pdbx_strand_id
1 'polypeptide(L)' 'MSTEYLPLPSAIADDPPPVPPEPPLPSDCCESGCPICVHDLYAQELDAYRQALADWLRRHPGAS' A
#
# COMPACT_ATOMS: atom_id res chain seq x y z
N MET A 1 -16.44 -30.35 -25.93
CA MET A 1 -15.95 -28.96 -26.09
C MET A 1 -16.80 -28.12 -25.15
N SER A 2 -16.33 -27.56 -24.04
CA SER A 2 -15.00 -27.07 -23.73
C SER A 2 -14.72 -27.20 -22.23
N THR A 3 -13.45 -27.48 -21.97
CA THR A 3 -12.66 -27.48 -20.76
C THR A 3 -13.27 -26.80 -19.53
N GLU A 4 -13.32 -27.59 -18.45
CA GLU A 4 -13.29 -27.17 -17.05
C GLU A 4 -12.53 -25.85 -16.85
N TYR A 5 -13.24 -24.80 -16.47
CA TYR A 5 -12.62 -23.63 -15.85
C TYR A 5 -12.38 -23.99 -14.37
N LEU A 6 -11.29 -24.70 -14.12
CA LEU A 6 -10.73 -24.84 -12.79
C LEU A 6 -10.46 -23.42 -12.25
N PRO A 7 -11.04 -23.00 -11.11
CA PRO A 7 -10.64 -21.74 -10.51
C PRO A 7 -9.19 -21.92 -10.04
N LEU A 8 -8.28 -21.21 -10.72
CA LEU A 8 -6.89 -21.01 -10.31
C LEU A 8 -6.86 -20.48 -8.85
N PRO A 9 -5.74 -20.65 -8.13
CA PRO A 9 -5.59 -20.23 -6.72
C PRO A 9 -5.57 -18.69 -6.58
N SER A 10 -6.69 -18.04 -6.88
CA SER A 10 -6.90 -16.59 -6.84
C SER A 10 -7.07 -16.04 -5.43
N ALA A 11 -7.16 -16.89 -4.41
CA ALA A 11 -7.44 -16.46 -3.04
C ALA A 11 -6.34 -15.55 -2.43
N ILE A 12 -5.12 -15.56 -2.98
CA ILE A 12 -4.04 -14.61 -2.63
C ILE A 12 -4.03 -13.39 -3.59
N ALA A 13 -4.57 -13.54 -4.80
CA ALA A 13 -4.66 -12.48 -5.79
C ALA A 13 -5.80 -11.49 -5.52
N ASP A 14 -6.86 -11.91 -4.83
CA ASP A 14 -8.06 -11.09 -4.62
C ASP A 14 -7.89 -10.02 -3.54
N ASP A 15 -6.86 -10.13 -2.68
CA ASP A 15 -6.53 -9.12 -1.66
C ASP A 15 -5.03 -9.09 -1.35
N PRO A 16 -4.22 -8.47 -2.23
CA PRO A 16 -2.79 -8.34 -2.01
C PRO A 16 -2.49 -7.40 -0.82
N PRO A 17 -1.31 -7.53 -0.18
CA PRO A 17 -0.90 -6.60 0.85
C PRO A 17 -0.80 -5.18 0.28
N PRO A 18 -1.12 -4.14 1.08
CA PRO A 18 -0.90 -2.78 0.65
C PRO A 18 0.59 -2.54 0.39
N VAL A 19 0.88 -1.60 -0.51
CA VAL A 19 2.26 -1.23 -0.88
C VAL A 19 2.65 0.04 -0.10
N PRO A 20 3.84 0.08 0.53
CA PRO A 20 4.29 1.28 1.21
C PRO A 20 4.47 2.44 0.22
N PRO A 21 4.15 3.68 0.62
CA PRO A 21 4.42 4.85 -0.21
C PRO A 21 5.93 5.03 -0.39
N GLU A 22 6.32 5.58 -1.54
CA GLU A 22 7.72 5.90 -1.83
C GLU A 22 8.15 7.15 -1.05
N PRO A 23 9.31 7.14 -0.38
CA PRO A 23 9.79 8.32 0.33
C PRO A 23 10.10 9.46 -0.66
N PRO A 24 9.74 10.71 -0.32
CA PRO A 24 10.04 11.84 -1.19
C PRO A 24 11.54 12.08 -1.29
N LEU A 25 11.99 12.51 -2.46
CA LEU A 25 13.37 12.90 -2.67
C LEU A 25 13.65 14.27 -2.04
N PRO A 26 14.91 14.58 -1.70
CA PRO A 26 15.28 15.92 -1.25
C PRO A 26 14.88 17.02 -2.25
N SER A 27 14.95 16.72 -3.56
CA SER A 27 14.54 17.63 -4.63
C SER A 27 13.03 17.90 -4.70
N ASP A 28 12.21 17.03 -4.10
CA ASP A 28 10.76 17.22 -4.05
C ASP A 28 10.38 18.20 -2.92
N CYS A 29 11.29 18.39 -1.96
CA CYS A 29 11.17 19.45 -0.98
C CYS A 29 11.47 20.78 -1.65
N CYS A 30 10.44 21.63 -1.73
CA CYS A 30 10.52 22.96 -2.29
C CYS A 30 11.49 23.89 -1.52
N GLU A 31 11.82 23.56 -0.26
CA GLU A 31 12.76 24.25 0.67
C GLU A 31 12.54 25.78 0.85
N SER A 32 11.54 26.34 0.18
CA SER A 32 11.34 27.78 -0.04
C SER A 32 9.98 28.26 0.45
N GLY A 33 9.25 27.43 1.21
CA GLY A 33 7.96 27.78 1.80
C GLY A 33 6.74 27.44 0.94
N CYS A 34 6.79 26.37 0.16
CA CYS A 34 5.58 25.84 -0.48
C CYS A 34 4.48 25.59 0.58
N PRO A 35 3.20 25.86 0.26
CA PRO A 35 2.10 25.78 1.22
C PRO A 35 1.82 24.35 1.73
N ILE A 36 2.31 23.32 1.03
CA ILE A 36 2.21 21.91 1.43
C ILE A 36 3.63 21.35 1.52
N CYS A 37 3.98 20.79 2.68
CA CYS A 37 5.24 20.09 2.90
C CYS A 37 5.11 18.65 2.38
N VAL A 38 6.01 18.24 1.48
CA VAL A 38 6.02 16.88 0.92
C VAL A 38 6.24 15.81 2.00
N HIS A 39 7.04 16.13 3.03
CA HIS A 39 7.25 15.22 4.15
C HIS A 39 6.00 15.03 5.00
N ASP A 40 5.19 16.08 5.17
CA ASP A 40 3.93 15.98 5.93
C ASP A 40 2.90 15.16 5.15
N LEU A 41 2.84 15.31 3.83
CA LEU A 41 1.99 14.49 2.96
C LEU A 41 2.42 13.02 3.03
N TYR A 42 3.71 12.75 2.87
CA TYR A 42 4.26 11.40 2.96
C TYR A 42 3.99 10.76 4.33
N ALA A 43 4.09 11.52 5.43
CA ALA A 43 3.76 11.02 6.76
C ALA A 43 2.28 10.59 6.87
N GLN A 44 1.37 11.35 6.29
CA GLN A 44 -0.06 11.00 6.25
C GLN A 44 -0.32 9.74 5.42
N GLU A 45 0.33 9.61 4.27
CA GLU A 45 0.24 8.41 3.43
C GLU A 45 0.82 7.18 4.13
N LEU A 46 1.94 7.33 4.84
CA LEU A 46 2.53 6.28 5.67
C LEU A 46 1.56 5.81 6.77
N ASP A 47 0.85 6.72 7.41
CA ASP A 47 -0.11 6.37 8.45
C ASP A 47 -1.33 5.63 7.87
N ALA A 48 -1.83 6.07 6.71
CA ALA A 48 -2.87 5.34 5.98
C ALA A 48 -2.40 3.94 5.57
N TYR A 49 -1.16 3.81 5.08
CA TYR A 49 -0.56 2.53 4.74
C TYR A 49 -0.47 1.59 5.95
N ARG A 50 -0.02 2.09 7.11
CA ARG A 50 0.08 1.28 8.35
C ARG A 50 -1.28 0.76 8.80
N GLN A 51 -2.33 1.58 8.70
CA GLN A 51 -3.69 1.18 9.03
C GLN A 51 -4.18 0.08 8.06
N ALA A 52 -3.99 0.29 6.75
CA ALA A 52 -4.35 -0.70 5.74
C ALA A 52 -3.59 -2.03 5.94
N LEU A 53 -2.31 -1.95 6.29
CA LEU A 53 -1.48 -3.13 6.52
C LEU A 53 -1.93 -3.90 7.77
N ALA A 54 -2.25 -3.20 8.86
CA ALA A 54 -2.79 -3.83 10.06
C ALA A 54 -4.12 -4.55 9.76
N ASP A 55 -4.99 -3.92 8.98
CA ASP A 55 -6.27 -4.49 8.57
C ASP A 55 -6.09 -5.70 7.66
N TRP A 56 -5.12 -5.63 6.75
CA TRP A 56 -4.73 -6.75 5.90
C TRP A 56 -4.20 -7.93 6.72
N LEU A 57 -3.28 -7.70 7.66
CA LEU A 57 -2.71 -8.73 8.54
C LEU A 57 -3.78 -9.44 9.39
N ARG A 58 -4.81 -8.72 9.86
CA ARG A 58 -5.95 -9.33 10.56
C ARG A 58 -6.72 -10.32 9.69
N ARG A 59 -6.81 -10.06 8.38
CA ARG A 59 -7.46 -10.94 7.39
C ARG A 59 -6.50 -12.03 6.90
N HIS A 60 -5.19 -11.83 7.07
CA HIS A 60 -4.09 -12.70 6.63
C HIS A 60 -3.21 -13.16 7.81
N PRO A 61 -3.73 -13.95 8.76
CA PRO A 61 -2.98 -14.36 9.95
C PRO A 61 -1.75 -15.25 9.65
N GLY A 62 -1.60 -15.76 8.42
CA GLY A 62 -0.44 -16.54 7.98
C GLY A 62 0.66 -15.72 7.28
N ALA A 63 0.51 -14.39 7.18
CA ALA A 63 1.47 -13.51 6.53
C ALA A 63 2.45 -12.80 7.51
N SER A 64 2.41 -13.19 8.79
CA SER A 64 3.26 -12.67 9.87
C SER A 64 4.70 -13.14 9.81
#